data_AF-A0A1M7IJ36-F1
#
_entry.id   AF-A0A1M7IJ36-F1
#
_cell.length_a   1.000
_cell.length_b   1.000
_cell.length_c   1.000
_cell.angle_alpha   90.00
_cell.angle_beta   90.00
_cell.angle_gamma   90.00
#
_symmetry.space_group_name_H-M   'P 1'
#
loop_
_entity.id
_entity.type
_entity.pdbx_description
1 polymer ?
#
loop_
_entity_poly.entity_id
_entity_poly.type
_entity_poly.pdbx_seq_one_letter_code
_entity_poly.pdbx_strand_id
1 'polypeptide(L)'
;MKKTLKKMAVTISAAVMCALPMANAFSASAAQDYRTFRVGFFVKWDHSNVKTTSITRTTKKGLTHVTRTKMSLTGDFDGKPNGSGGQTYNTENVNWKKNTTSYQTRELLYNETYKTTYGDIFESYLVSDTALKLWAKDANGNSANERITYEAVVVGDATGGYNTTQFKNFNYDGITNADYNKVNSLITAHNIDIRSYAQTVDFDNPASTSIRTLRAMMAADVNNDGWVTDEDARAIKACAQGKISDLSVYTGLSAYQMDQKVKKL
;
A
#
# COMPACT_ATOMS: atom_id res chain seq x y z
N MET A 1 -66.85 -8.90 14.34
CA MET A 1 -65.65 -8.27 13.73
C MET A 1 -64.38 -8.26 14.59
N LYS A 2 -64.41 -8.64 15.89
CA LYS A 2 -63.20 -8.59 16.77
C LYS A 2 -62.20 -9.75 16.62
N LYS A 3 -62.58 -10.87 15.98
CA LYS A 3 -61.72 -12.07 15.86
C LYS A 3 -60.82 -12.08 14.62
N THR A 4 -61.17 -11.35 13.56
CA THR A 4 -60.41 -11.31 12.29
C THR A 4 -59.19 -10.40 12.39
N LEU A 5 -59.30 -9.27 13.08
CA LEU A 5 -58.18 -8.35 13.34
C LEU A 5 -57.07 -8.96 14.20
N LYS A 6 -57.42 -9.79 15.20
CA LYS A 6 -56.43 -10.50 16.03
C LYS A 6 -55.62 -11.52 15.21
N LYS A 7 -56.20 -12.14 14.19
CA LYS A 7 -55.47 -13.08 13.33
C LYS A 7 -54.48 -12.37 12.41
N MET A 8 -54.82 -11.19 11.86
CA MET A 8 -53.88 -10.42 11.02
C MET A 8 -52.69 -9.85 11.81
N ALA A 9 -52.89 -9.39 13.05
CA ALA A 9 -51.80 -8.87 13.88
C ALA A 9 -50.77 -9.94 14.28
N VAL A 10 -51.21 -11.19 14.48
CA VAL A 10 -50.32 -12.31 14.82
C VAL A 10 -49.52 -12.78 13.60
N THR A 11 -50.11 -12.77 12.40
CA THR A 11 -49.38 -13.13 11.16
C THR A 11 -48.35 -12.07 10.77
N ILE A 12 -48.65 -10.79 10.97
CA ILE A 12 -47.67 -9.69 10.75
C ILE A 12 -46.54 -9.78 11.78
N SER A 13 -46.83 -10.09 13.04
CA SER A 13 -45.81 -10.20 14.09
C SER A 13 -44.88 -11.42 13.91
N ALA A 14 -45.40 -12.55 13.42
CA ALA A 14 -44.59 -13.73 13.11
C ALA A 14 -43.73 -13.53 11.84
N ALA A 15 -44.27 -12.89 10.79
CA ALA A 15 -43.51 -12.58 9.59
C ALA A 15 -42.41 -11.54 9.85
N VAL A 16 -42.67 -10.54 10.70
CA VAL A 16 -41.65 -9.55 11.13
C VAL A 16 -40.61 -10.21 12.03
N MET A 17 -40.98 -11.10 12.97
CA MET A 17 -40.00 -11.78 13.82
C MET A 17 -39.17 -12.84 13.09
N CYS A 18 -39.69 -13.51 12.06
CA CYS A 18 -38.89 -14.38 11.19
C CYS A 18 -38.02 -13.60 10.20
N ALA A 19 -38.31 -12.34 9.93
CA ALA A 19 -37.52 -11.47 9.06
C ALA A 19 -36.40 -10.72 9.79
N LEU A 20 -36.47 -10.56 11.12
CA LEU A 20 -35.43 -9.86 11.90
C LEU A 20 -34.05 -10.56 11.89
N PRO A 21 -33.93 -11.90 11.93
CA PRO A 21 -32.64 -12.56 11.75
C PRO A 21 -32.10 -12.42 10.32
N MET A 22 -32.98 -12.26 9.32
CA MET A 22 -32.57 -12.05 7.92
C MET A 22 -32.24 -10.59 7.61
N ALA A 23 -32.86 -9.61 8.27
CA ALA A 23 -32.48 -8.20 8.15
C ALA A 23 -31.12 -7.90 8.81
N ASN A 24 -30.75 -8.66 9.85
CA ASN A 24 -29.39 -8.64 10.40
C ASN A 24 -28.40 -9.47 9.57
N ALA A 25 -28.85 -10.41 8.74
CA ALA A 25 -28.00 -11.15 7.80
C ALA A 25 -27.78 -10.40 6.47
N PHE A 26 -28.65 -9.47 6.09
CA PHE A 26 -28.44 -8.57 4.93
C PHE A 26 -27.67 -7.28 5.26
N SER A 27 -27.52 -6.97 6.56
CA SER A 27 -26.61 -5.91 7.05
C SER A 27 -25.31 -6.46 7.64
N ALA A 28 -25.11 -7.78 7.62
CA ALA A 28 -23.78 -8.34 7.44
C ALA A 28 -23.31 -7.89 6.05
N SER A 29 -22.84 -6.65 6.01
CA SER A 29 -22.12 -6.00 4.94
C SER A 29 -21.47 -7.07 4.08
N ALA A 30 -21.77 -7.07 2.78
CA ALA A 30 -20.74 -7.43 1.83
C ALA A 30 -19.56 -6.52 2.16
N ALA A 31 -18.68 -6.99 3.04
CA ALA A 31 -17.48 -6.29 3.43
C ALA A 31 -16.72 -6.19 2.11
N GLN A 32 -16.69 -4.99 1.54
CA GLN A 32 -15.78 -4.75 0.43
C GLN A 32 -14.40 -4.94 1.03
N ASP A 33 -13.77 -6.08 0.75
CA ASP A 33 -12.41 -6.37 1.18
C ASP A 33 -11.49 -5.38 0.46
N TYR A 34 -11.18 -4.29 1.17
CA TYR A 34 -10.28 -3.28 0.65
C TYR A 34 -8.86 -3.77 0.81
N ARG A 35 -8.12 -3.81 -0.31
CA ARG A 35 -6.67 -4.00 -0.27
C ARG A 35 -5.96 -2.70 -0.54
N THR A 36 -4.93 -2.48 0.26
CA THR A 36 -4.08 -1.30 0.15
C THR A 36 -2.68 -1.76 -0.22
N PHE A 37 -2.14 -1.24 -1.31
CA PHE A 37 -0.79 -1.50 -1.77
C PHE A 37 0.09 -0.27 -1.56
N ARG A 38 1.33 -0.51 -1.14
CA ARG A 38 2.44 0.44 -1.09
C ARG A 38 3.41 0.09 -2.21
N VAL A 39 3.70 1.04 -3.08
CA VAL A 39 4.70 0.87 -4.14
C VAL A 39 5.82 1.87 -3.92
N GLY A 40 7.03 1.38 -3.70
CA GLY A 40 8.23 2.18 -3.56
C GLY A 40 9.09 2.10 -4.80
N PHE A 41 9.67 3.23 -5.21
CA PHE A 41 10.61 3.30 -6.34
C PHE A 41 12.00 3.69 -5.84
N PHE A 42 13.01 2.94 -6.28
CA PHE A 42 14.35 2.99 -5.69
C PHE A 42 15.43 3.17 -6.74
N VAL A 43 16.51 3.82 -6.34
CA VAL A 43 17.80 3.74 -7.02
C VAL A 43 18.52 2.48 -6.54
N LYS A 44 18.87 1.62 -7.49
CA LYS A 44 19.44 0.29 -7.24
C LYS A 44 20.93 0.29 -6.89
N TRP A 45 21.66 1.28 -7.40
CA TRP A 45 23.12 1.27 -7.40
C TRP A 45 23.70 2.49 -6.68
N ASP A 46 24.83 2.26 -6.01
CA ASP A 46 25.61 3.35 -5.44
C ASP A 46 26.31 4.15 -6.54
N HIS A 47 26.49 5.44 -6.29
CA HIS A 47 27.02 6.38 -7.26
C HIS A 47 26.28 6.37 -8.61
N SER A 48 24.98 6.10 -8.59
CA SER A 48 24.11 6.21 -9.74
C SER A 48 23.94 7.68 -10.14
N ASN A 49 24.37 8.05 -11.33
CA ASN A 49 24.20 9.40 -11.88
C ASN A 49 22.81 9.60 -12.52
N VAL A 50 21.75 9.00 -11.97
CA VAL A 50 20.38 9.22 -12.46
C VAL A 50 19.97 10.69 -12.24
N LYS A 51 19.52 11.33 -13.32
CA LYS A 51 19.12 12.75 -13.34
C LYS A 51 17.62 12.93 -13.50
N THR A 52 16.99 12.16 -14.37
CA THR A 52 15.54 12.23 -14.56
C THR A 52 14.98 10.82 -14.68
N THR A 53 13.86 10.56 -14.02
CA THR A 53 13.13 9.31 -14.12
C THR A 53 11.68 9.62 -14.45
N SER A 54 11.13 8.95 -15.45
CA SER A 54 9.72 8.98 -15.83
C SER A 54 9.16 7.58 -15.62
N ILE A 55 8.05 7.51 -14.92
CA ILE A 55 7.38 6.27 -14.57
C ILE A 55 5.97 6.39 -15.12
N THR A 56 5.71 5.64 -16.19
CA THR A 56 4.37 5.52 -16.76
C THR A 56 3.80 4.18 -16.36
N ARG A 57 2.61 4.19 -15.76
CA ARG A 57 1.88 3.00 -15.37
C ARG A 57 0.50 3.00 -16.00
N THR A 58 0.10 1.87 -16.57
CA THR A 58 -1.26 1.65 -17.09
C THR A 58 -1.92 0.53 -16.30
N THR A 59 -3.02 0.87 -15.62
CA THR A 59 -3.76 -0.05 -14.76
C THR A 59 -5.19 -0.28 -15.25
N LYS A 60 -5.71 -1.49 -15.06
CA LYS A 60 -7.14 -1.80 -15.13
C LYS A 60 -7.90 -0.96 -14.12
N LYS A 61 -9.13 -0.56 -14.48
CA LYS A 61 -10.03 0.15 -13.56
C LYS A 61 -10.34 -0.75 -12.37
N GLY A 62 -10.23 -0.20 -11.16
CA GLY A 62 -10.36 -0.96 -9.89
C GLY A 62 -9.19 -0.75 -8.93
N LEU A 63 -8.07 -0.21 -9.42
CA LEU A 63 -6.98 0.30 -8.60
C LEU A 63 -7.07 1.83 -8.53
N THR A 64 -7.22 2.36 -7.32
CA THR A 64 -7.39 3.79 -7.05
C THR A 64 -6.14 4.32 -6.38
N HIS A 65 -5.51 5.35 -6.97
CA HIS A 65 -4.44 6.09 -6.30
C HIS A 65 -4.98 6.82 -5.07
N VAL A 66 -4.32 6.66 -3.93
CA VAL A 66 -4.66 7.33 -2.66
C VAL A 66 -3.72 8.50 -2.41
N THR A 67 -2.41 8.24 -2.34
CA THR A 67 -1.41 9.27 -2.09
C THR A 67 -0.07 8.96 -2.73
N ARG A 68 0.76 9.98 -2.83
CA ARG A 68 2.19 9.88 -3.08
C ARG A 68 2.95 10.68 -2.02
N THR A 69 3.98 10.08 -1.45
CA THR A 69 4.90 10.76 -0.55
C THR A 69 6.28 10.84 -1.21
N LYS A 70 6.84 12.05 -1.26
CA LYS A 70 8.24 12.26 -1.65
C LYS A 70 9.13 11.68 -0.57
N MET A 71 9.99 10.74 -0.97
CA MET A 71 10.87 10.04 -0.04
C MET A 71 12.33 10.38 -0.25
N SER A 72 12.76 10.91 -1.40
CA SER A 72 14.14 11.38 -1.56
C SER A 72 14.31 12.78 -0.99
N LEU A 73 15.51 13.05 -0.46
CA LEU A 73 15.96 14.41 -0.11
C LEU A 73 16.32 15.23 -1.35
N THR A 74 16.44 14.58 -2.50
CA THR A 74 16.86 15.18 -3.76
C THR A 74 15.82 14.99 -4.85
N GLY A 75 15.78 15.95 -5.77
CA GLY A 75 14.82 15.98 -6.86
C GLY A 75 13.40 16.28 -6.43
N ASP A 76 12.53 16.55 -7.41
CA ASP A 76 11.12 16.87 -7.23
C ASP A 76 10.29 16.18 -8.29
N PHE A 77 8.99 16.04 -8.04
CA PHE A 77 8.07 15.58 -9.07
C PHE A 77 7.71 16.73 -9.99
N ASP A 78 7.85 16.48 -11.29
CA ASP A 78 7.32 17.34 -12.32
C ASP A 78 6.04 16.71 -12.90
N GLY A 79 4.94 17.46 -12.83
CA GLY A 79 3.62 17.00 -13.20
C GLY A 79 2.87 16.27 -12.07
N LYS A 80 1.55 16.41 -12.10
CA LYS A 80 0.65 15.60 -11.27
C LYS A 80 0.53 14.20 -11.89
N PRO A 81 0.26 13.14 -11.10
CA PRO A 81 -0.24 11.90 -11.68
C PRO A 81 -1.52 12.24 -12.44
N ASN A 82 -1.41 12.38 -13.75
CA ASN A 82 -2.55 12.60 -14.61
C ASN A 82 -3.05 11.21 -15.01
N GLY A 83 -4.12 10.76 -14.37
CA GLY A 83 -4.93 9.64 -14.85
C GLY A 83 -5.65 10.05 -16.12
N SER A 84 -5.09 9.82 -17.31
CA SER A 84 -5.87 9.91 -18.55
C SER A 84 -6.39 8.51 -18.87
N GLY A 85 -7.66 8.27 -18.59
CA GLY A 85 -8.28 6.95 -18.73
C GLY A 85 -9.60 6.99 -19.51
N GLY A 86 -9.77 6.06 -20.45
CA GLY A 86 -11.06 5.75 -21.05
C GLY A 86 -11.94 4.94 -20.09
N GLN A 87 -13.04 4.33 -20.57
CA GLN A 87 -13.98 3.62 -19.69
C GLN A 87 -13.35 2.44 -18.91
N THR A 88 -12.22 1.87 -19.37
CA THR A 88 -11.68 0.57 -18.92
C THR A 88 -10.31 0.63 -18.20
N TYR A 89 -9.50 1.68 -18.41
CA TYR A 89 -8.11 1.74 -17.94
C TYR A 89 -7.74 3.14 -17.43
N ASN A 90 -6.84 3.22 -16.46
CA ASN A 90 -6.19 4.45 -16.03
C ASN A 90 -4.73 4.43 -16.47
N THR A 91 -4.25 5.52 -17.08
CA THR A 91 -2.82 5.70 -17.35
C THR A 91 -2.32 6.85 -16.51
N GLU A 92 -1.30 6.60 -15.69
CA GLU A 92 -0.67 7.59 -14.82
C GLU A 92 0.79 7.78 -15.25
N ASN A 93 1.21 9.03 -15.42
CA ASN A 93 2.61 9.36 -15.66
C ASN A 93 3.14 10.21 -14.50
N VAL A 94 4.32 9.85 -14.00
CA VAL A 94 5.01 10.50 -12.91
C VAL A 94 6.43 10.77 -13.36
N ASN A 95 6.81 12.05 -13.40
CA ASN A 95 8.19 12.41 -13.68
C ASN A 95 8.84 12.86 -12.38
N TRP A 96 9.95 12.23 -12.02
CA TRP A 96 10.86 12.71 -10.99
C TRP A 96 12.08 13.31 -11.67
N LYS A 97 12.47 14.52 -11.28
CA LYS A 97 13.62 15.24 -11.83
C LYS A 97 14.55 15.66 -10.71
N LYS A 98 15.83 15.39 -10.90
CA LYS A 98 16.90 15.83 -10.01
C LYS A 98 17.40 17.21 -10.42
N ASN A 99 17.45 18.12 -9.45
CA ASN A 99 17.93 19.49 -9.66
C ASN A 99 19.44 19.65 -9.45
N THR A 100 20.16 18.60 -9.03
CA THR A 100 21.60 18.63 -8.75
C THR A 100 22.36 17.58 -9.58
N THR A 101 23.65 17.81 -9.79
CA THR A 101 24.56 16.93 -10.56
C THR A 101 25.28 15.89 -9.71
N SER A 102 25.05 15.87 -8.39
CA SER A 102 25.68 14.89 -7.49
C SER A 102 25.30 13.48 -7.89
N TYR A 103 26.16 12.50 -7.64
CA TYR A 103 25.77 11.09 -7.74
C TYR A 103 24.75 10.77 -6.65
N GLN A 104 23.79 9.90 -6.94
CA GLN A 104 22.94 9.29 -5.91
C GLN A 104 23.57 8.00 -5.44
N THR A 105 23.48 7.74 -4.16
CA THR A 105 23.63 6.38 -3.66
C THR A 105 22.33 5.63 -3.88
N ARG A 106 22.29 4.35 -3.53
CA ARG A 106 21.02 3.65 -3.33
C ARG A 106 20.12 4.50 -2.44
N GLU A 107 18.87 4.71 -2.86
CA GLU A 107 17.89 5.46 -2.07
C GLU A 107 16.46 5.15 -2.51
N LEU A 108 15.52 5.40 -1.60
CA LEU A 108 14.09 5.44 -1.90
C LEU A 108 13.72 6.81 -2.47
N LEU A 109 13.24 6.84 -3.72
CA LEU A 109 12.81 8.06 -4.39
C LEU A 109 11.47 8.53 -3.86
N TYR A 110 10.49 7.63 -3.86
CA TYR A 110 9.13 7.92 -3.44
C TYR A 110 8.29 6.68 -3.23
N ASN A 111 7.24 6.85 -2.44
CA ASN A 111 6.23 5.83 -2.19
C ASN A 111 4.87 6.30 -2.69
N GLU A 112 4.12 5.38 -3.27
CA GLU A 112 2.72 5.56 -3.67
C GLU A 112 1.82 4.59 -2.91
N THR A 113 0.61 5.03 -2.60
CA THR A 113 -0.44 4.19 -2.03
C THR A 113 -1.55 3.99 -3.04
N TYR A 114 -1.95 2.75 -3.21
CA TYR A 114 -3.10 2.36 -4.00
C TYR A 114 -4.11 1.60 -3.14
N LYS A 115 -5.38 1.75 -3.47
CA LYS A 115 -6.47 1.02 -2.84
C LYS A 115 -7.34 0.35 -3.90
N THR A 116 -7.80 -0.86 -3.62
CA THR A 116 -8.72 -1.61 -4.47
C THR A 116 -9.78 -2.32 -3.63
N THR A 117 -10.93 -2.60 -4.23
CA THR A 117 -11.99 -3.45 -3.67
C THR A 117 -11.86 -4.91 -4.11
N TYR A 118 -10.82 -5.23 -4.88
CA TYR A 118 -10.62 -6.56 -5.46
C TYR A 118 -9.41 -7.25 -4.81
N GLY A 119 -9.48 -8.56 -4.64
CA GLY A 119 -8.53 -9.34 -3.87
C GLY A 119 -7.27 -9.80 -4.62
N ASP A 120 -6.76 -9.06 -5.58
CA ASP A 120 -5.62 -9.53 -6.38
C ASP A 120 -4.27 -9.03 -5.84
N ILE A 121 -3.18 -9.34 -6.56
CA ILE A 121 -1.86 -8.73 -6.38
C ILE A 121 -1.77 -7.46 -7.23
N PHE A 122 -0.90 -6.52 -6.85
CA PHE A 122 -0.77 -5.22 -7.54
C PHE A 122 -0.53 -5.40 -9.06
N GLU A 123 0.29 -6.37 -9.43
CA GLU A 123 0.68 -6.68 -10.81
C GLU A 123 -0.51 -7.17 -11.66
N SER A 124 -1.51 -7.79 -11.05
CA SER A 124 -2.72 -8.23 -11.76
C SER A 124 -3.55 -7.06 -12.30
N TYR A 125 -3.41 -5.89 -11.68
CA TYR A 125 -4.03 -4.65 -12.15
C TYR A 125 -3.24 -3.99 -13.26
N LEU A 126 -1.98 -4.36 -13.48
CA LEU A 126 -1.20 -3.81 -14.58
C LEU A 126 -1.67 -4.41 -15.92
N VAL A 127 -1.80 -3.57 -16.95
CA VAL A 127 -2.14 -4.02 -18.31
C VAL A 127 -0.88 -4.52 -19.00
N SER A 128 -0.82 -5.75 -19.51
CA SER A 128 0.40 -6.28 -20.16
C SER A 128 0.94 -5.35 -21.28
N ASP A 129 2.23 -5.50 -21.62
CA ASP A 129 3.03 -4.75 -22.62
C ASP A 129 3.08 -3.20 -22.45
N THR A 130 2.27 -2.65 -21.56
CA THR A 130 2.13 -1.21 -21.27
C THR A 130 2.09 -0.90 -19.77
N ALA A 131 2.07 -1.95 -18.95
CA ALA A 131 1.86 -2.04 -17.50
C ALA A 131 2.65 -1.02 -16.70
N LEU A 132 3.96 -1.08 -16.85
CA LEU A 132 4.91 -0.28 -16.10
C LEU A 132 6.10 -0.04 -17.01
N LYS A 133 6.27 1.23 -17.40
CA LYS A 133 7.41 1.70 -18.17
C LYS A 133 8.24 2.61 -17.28
N LEU A 134 9.42 2.13 -16.92
CA LEU A 134 10.44 2.91 -16.24
C LEU A 134 11.38 3.48 -17.30
N TRP A 135 11.53 4.79 -17.29
CA TRP A 135 12.45 5.48 -18.18
C TRP A 135 13.33 6.43 -17.37
N ALA A 136 14.60 6.11 -17.22
CA ALA A 136 15.57 6.92 -16.53
C ALA A 136 16.66 7.39 -17.50
N LYS A 137 17.13 8.61 -17.26
CA LYS A 137 18.30 9.17 -17.90
C LYS A 137 19.37 9.50 -16.88
N ASP A 138 20.61 9.24 -17.25
CA ASP A 138 21.76 9.67 -16.49
C ASP A 138 22.05 11.18 -16.66
N ALA A 139 23.07 11.66 -15.96
CA ALA A 139 23.51 13.06 -16.02
C ALA A 139 23.90 13.54 -17.44
N ASN A 140 24.31 12.61 -18.31
CA ASN A 140 24.71 12.86 -19.69
C ASN A 140 23.54 12.68 -20.68
N GLY A 141 22.37 12.25 -20.21
CA GLY A 141 21.18 12.03 -21.03
C GLY A 141 21.06 10.62 -21.63
N ASN A 142 21.96 9.69 -21.28
CA ASN A 142 21.90 8.29 -21.71
C ASN A 142 20.86 7.50 -20.92
N SER A 143 20.35 6.41 -21.49
CA SER A 143 19.44 5.49 -20.78
C SER A 143 20.08 4.95 -19.50
N ALA A 144 19.31 4.93 -18.42
CA ALA A 144 19.71 4.45 -17.09
C ALA A 144 18.57 3.68 -16.39
N ASN A 145 17.68 3.07 -17.18
CA ASN A 145 16.49 2.35 -16.69
C ASN A 145 16.85 1.21 -15.73
N GLU A 146 17.97 0.53 -15.99
CA GLU A 146 18.48 -0.60 -15.21
C GLU A 146 18.87 -0.22 -13.77
N ARG A 147 19.03 1.07 -13.51
CA ARG A 147 19.44 1.63 -12.20
C ARG A 147 18.25 1.95 -11.32
N ILE A 148 17.03 1.84 -11.84
CA ILE A 148 15.79 2.07 -11.13
C ILE A 148 15.09 0.74 -10.95
N THR A 149 14.62 0.48 -9.74
CA THR A 149 13.77 -0.67 -9.42
C THR A 149 12.53 -0.21 -8.66
N TYR A 150 11.55 -1.10 -8.54
CA TYR A 150 10.35 -0.86 -7.74
C TYR A 150 10.03 -2.08 -6.89
N GLU A 151 9.40 -1.84 -5.75
CA GLU A 151 8.88 -2.88 -4.87
C GLU A 151 7.43 -2.54 -4.51
N ALA A 152 6.52 -3.49 -4.68
CA ALA A 152 5.13 -3.36 -4.25
C ALA A 152 4.88 -4.26 -3.03
N VAL A 153 4.14 -3.80 -2.04
CA VAL A 153 3.75 -4.60 -0.86
C VAL A 153 2.31 -4.30 -0.47
N VAL A 154 1.67 -5.21 0.23
CA VAL A 154 0.37 -4.93 0.85
C VAL A 154 0.61 -4.29 2.22
N VAL A 155 -0.08 -3.18 2.47
CA VAL A 155 0.02 -2.44 3.73
C VAL A 155 -0.63 -3.26 4.83
N GLY A 156 0.10 -3.48 5.92
CA GLY A 156 -0.37 -4.28 7.06
C GLY A 156 -0.05 -5.77 7.02
N ASP A 157 0.64 -6.28 6.00
CA ASP A 157 1.27 -7.61 6.02
C ASP A 157 2.78 -7.49 6.21
N ALA A 158 3.22 -7.48 7.46
CA ALA A 158 4.64 -7.39 7.78
C ALA A 158 5.35 -8.74 7.62
N THR A 159 4.61 -9.86 7.44
CA THR A 159 5.20 -11.20 7.37
C THR A 159 5.91 -11.50 6.06
N GLY A 160 5.73 -10.69 5.01
CA GLY A 160 6.57 -10.67 3.80
C GLY A 160 6.95 -12.08 3.35
N GLY A 161 5.92 -12.88 3.04
CA GLY A 161 6.01 -14.32 2.76
C GLY A 161 7.26 -14.65 1.96
N TYR A 162 8.14 -15.42 2.60
CA TYR A 162 9.53 -15.71 2.24
C TYR A 162 9.80 -16.35 0.87
N ASN A 163 8.81 -16.60 0.02
CA ASN A 163 9.04 -17.31 -1.24
C ASN A 163 7.84 -17.09 -2.16
N THR A 164 8.02 -16.25 -3.17
CA THR A 164 7.61 -16.50 -4.56
C THR A 164 8.02 -15.29 -5.39
N THR A 165 8.36 -15.51 -6.66
CA THR A 165 8.40 -14.50 -7.73
C THR A 165 7.02 -13.85 -7.99
N GLN A 166 6.08 -14.00 -7.07
CA GLN A 166 4.71 -13.54 -7.09
C GLN A 166 4.38 -13.04 -5.68
N PHE A 167 3.68 -11.92 -5.60
CA PHE A 167 3.16 -11.44 -4.32
C PHE A 167 2.10 -12.43 -3.82
N LYS A 168 2.03 -12.65 -2.50
CA LYS A 168 1.05 -13.57 -1.91
C LYS A 168 -0.36 -13.06 -2.22
N ASN A 169 -1.27 -13.96 -2.55
CA ASN A 169 -2.67 -13.62 -2.80
C ASN A 169 -3.42 -13.57 -1.45
N PHE A 170 -3.76 -12.38 -0.95
CA PHE A 170 -4.36 -12.16 0.38
C PHE A 170 -5.85 -12.49 0.49
N ASN A 171 -6.38 -13.43 -0.30
CA ASN A 171 -7.79 -13.78 -0.13
C ASN A 171 -8.04 -14.55 1.18
N TYR A 172 -7.04 -14.78 2.05
CA TYR A 172 -7.17 -15.72 3.16
C TYR A 172 -6.53 -15.45 4.55
N ASP A 173 -5.61 -14.49 4.77
CA ASP A 173 -4.87 -14.47 6.06
C ASP A 173 -5.16 -13.29 7.02
N GLY A 174 -5.68 -12.14 6.53
CA GLY A 174 -5.96 -10.96 7.37
C GLY A 174 -4.72 -10.36 8.06
N ILE A 175 -4.93 -9.27 8.82
CA ILE A 175 -3.89 -8.71 9.69
C ILE A 175 -4.00 -9.39 11.05
N THR A 176 -2.88 -9.89 11.57
CA THR A 176 -2.85 -10.68 12.80
C THR A 176 -1.92 -10.06 13.85
N ASN A 177 -1.94 -10.62 15.07
CA ASN A 177 -0.96 -10.24 16.09
C ASN A 177 0.49 -10.58 15.68
N ALA A 178 0.70 -11.49 14.72
CA ALA A 178 2.03 -11.79 14.20
C ALA A 178 2.61 -10.59 13.43
N ASP A 179 1.78 -9.85 12.70
CA ASP A 179 2.18 -8.62 12.00
C ASP A 179 2.59 -7.53 12.98
N TYR A 180 1.80 -7.32 14.04
CA TYR A 180 2.16 -6.42 15.13
C TYR A 180 3.51 -6.79 15.77
N ASN A 181 3.72 -8.07 16.09
CA ASN A 181 4.99 -8.55 16.65
C ASN A 181 6.16 -8.34 15.68
N LYS A 182 5.91 -8.50 14.38
CA LYS A 182 6.91 -8.28 13.35
C LYS A 182 7.30 -6.80 13.26
N VAL A 183 6.34 -5.88 13.31
CA VAL A 183 6.61 -4.44 13.36
C VAL A 183 7.44 -4.08 14.59
N ASN A 184 7.06 -4.57 15.78
CA ASN A 184 7.86 -4.36 17.00
C ASN A 184 9.29 -4.90 16.88
N SER A 185 9.48 -6.02 16.18
CA SER A 185 10.82 -6.56 15.92
C SER A 185 11.65 -5.64 15.02
N LEU A 186 11.04 -4.96 14.05
CA LEU A 186 11.71 -3.97 13.21
C LEU A 186 12.14 -2.76 14.05
N ILE A 187 11.23 -2.25 14.88
CA ILE A 187 11.49 -1.12 15.79
C ILE A 187 12.62 -1.46 16.76
N THR A 188 12.56 -2.63 17.40
CA THR A 188 13.59 -3.11 18.34
C THR A 188 14.95 -3.30 17.66
N ALA A 189 14.96 -3.74 16.40
CA ALA A 189 16.18 -3.87 15.61
C ALA A 189 16.68 -2.52 15.03
N HIS A 190 16.04 -1.40 15.37
CA HIS A 190 16.31 -0.06 14.82
C HIS A 190 16.19 0.03 13.29
N ASN A 191 15.42 -0.87 12.68
CA ASN A 191 15.02 -0.80 11.28
C ASN A 191 13.77 0.08 11.16
N ILE A 192 13.96 1.39 11.36
CA ILE A 192 12.86 2.36 11.46
C ILE A 192 12.87 3.42 10.36
N ASP A 193 14.00 3.67 9.70
CA ASP A 193 14.11 4.63 8.59
C ASP A 193 14.21 3.88 7.27
N ILE A 194 13.13 3.86 6.48
CA ILE A 194 13.07 3.14 5.21
C ILE A 194 14.08 3.69 4.21
N ARG A 195 14.26 5.02 4.18
CA ARG A 195 15.19 5.67 3.24
C ARG A 195 16.62 5.25 3.54
N SER A 196 17.02 5.35 4.81
CA SER A 196 18.38 4.97 5.24
C SER A 196 18.61 3.46 5.07
N TYR A 197 17.60 2.63 5.37
CA TYR A 197 17.72 1.18 5.20
C TYR A 197 17.87 0.79 3.72
N ALA A 198 17.14 1.45 2.80
CA ALA A 198 17.22 1.18 1.36
C ALA A 198 18.64 1.33 0.78
N GLN A 199 19.52 2.11 1.43
CA GLN A 199 20.91 2.26 0.99
C GLN A 199 21.74 0.97 1.17
N THR A 200 21.31 0.11 2.09
CA THR A 200 21.99 -1.14 2.45
C THR A 200 21.45 -2.36 1.70
N VAL A 201 20.42 -2.17 0.88
CA VAL A 201 19.67 -3.27 0.28
C VAL A 201 20.38 -3.84 -0.94
N ASP A 202 20.56 -5.16 -0.93
CA ASP A 202 20.96 -5.92 -2.10
C ASP A 202 19.74 -6.16 -3.02
N PHE A 203 19.54 -5.22 -3.95
CA PHE A 203 18.50 -5.29 -4.98
C PHE A 203 18.82 -6.24 -6.14
N ASP A 204 20.04 -6.80 -6.21
CA ASP A 204 20.41 -7.79 -7.23
C ASP A 204 19.93 -9.19 -6.84
N ASN A 205 19.75 -9.44 -5.55
CA ASN A 205 19.22 -10.69 -5.03
C ASN A 205 17.80 -10.54 -4.47
N PRO A 206 16.74 -10.87 -5.23
CA PRO A 206 15.33 -10.77 -4.80
C PRO A 206 15.00 -11.61 -3.55
N ALA A 207 15.82 -12.62 -3.24
CA ALA A 207 15.67 -13.47 -2.06
C ALA A 207 16.47 -12.97 -0.85
N SER A 208 17.19 -11.84 -0.96
CA SER A 208 18.01 -11.32 0.13
C SER A 208 17.18 -10.95 1.36
N THR A 209 17.73 -11.22 2.54
CA THR A 209 17.14 -10.77 3.82
C THR A 209 16.94 -9.26 3.86
N SER A 210 17.83 -8.51 3.18
CA SER A 210 17.72 -7.05 3.08
C SER A 210 16.47 -6.61 2.32
N ILE A 211 16.18 -7.15 1.12
CA ILE A 211 14.96 -6.82 0.38
C ILE A 211 13.72 -7.17 1.18
N ARG A 212 13.72 -8.34 1.80
CA ARG A 212 12.55 -8.78 2.55
C ARG A 212 12.27 -7.94 3.79
N THR A 213 13.33 -7.47 4.45
CA THR A 213 13.21 -6.51 5.56
C THR A 213 12.72 -5.16 5.06
N LEU A 214 13.22 -4.66 3.93
CA LEU A 214 12.73 -3.45 3.29
C LEU A 214 11.21 -3.54 2.99
N ARG A 215 10.78 -4.65 2.39
CA ARG A 215 9.35 -4.91 2.12
C ARG A 215 8.52 -4.92 3.40
N ALA A 216 9.01 -5.56 4.46
CA ALA A 216 8.33 -5.55 5.76
C ALA A 216 8.24 -4.14 6.36
N MET A 217 9.29 -3.31 6.24
CA MET A 217 9.25 -1.93 6.68
C MET A 217 8.25 -1.09 5.87
N MET A 218 8.21 -1.26 4.54
CA MET A 218 7.23 -0.58 3.66
C MET A 218 5.77 -0.97 3.97
N ALA A 219 5.53 -2.22 4.36
CA ALA A 219 4.22 -2.70 4.77
C ALA A 219 3.83 -2.23 6.18
N ALA A 220 4.83 -2.04 7.04
CA ALA A 220 4.68 -1.55 8.40
C ALA A 220 4.41 -0.04 8.46
N ASP A 221 5.02 0.77 7.60
CA ASP A 221 4.75 2.21 7.46
C ASP A 221 3.35 2.43 6.86
N VAL A 222 2.33 2.48 7.72
CA VAL A 222 0.92 2.53 7.29
C VAL A 222 0.51 3.95 6.90
N ASN A 223 1.14 4.97 7.50
CA ASN A 223 0.86 6.37 7.18
C ASN A 223 1.67 6.91 6.00
N ASN A 224 2.62 6.15 5.46
CA ASN A 224 3.47 6.54 4.33
C ASN A 224 4.39 7.73 4.62
N ASP A 225 4.90 7.86 5.84
CA ASP A 225 5.83 8.95 6.18
C ASP A 225 7.30 8.54 6.07
N GLY A 226 7.56 7.26 5.81
CA GLY A 226 8.90 6.71 5.67
C GLY A 226 9.54 6.18 6.93
N TRP A 227 8.85 6.31 8.06
CA TRP A 227 9.29 5.82 9.34
C TRP A 227 8.41 4.66 9.77
N VAL A 228 9.00 3.69 10.46
CA VAL A 228 8.27 2.64 11.15
C VAL A 228 8.31 2.95 12.63
N THR A 229 7.19 3.38 13.20
CA THR A 229 7.11 3.85 14.58
C THR A 229 6.11 3.05 15.42
N ASP A 230 6.04 3.38 16.72
CA ASP A 230 5.06 2.78 17.63
C ASP A 230 3.61 3.15 17.25
N GLU A 231 3.39 4.26 16.53
CA GLU A 231 2.09 4.61 15.98
C GLU A 231 1.64 3.59 14.94
N ASP A 232 2.53 3.20 14.02
CA ASP A 232 2.27 2.14 13.03
C ASP A 232 1.94 0.82 13.70
N ALA A 233 2.76 0.41 14.67
CA ALA A 233 2.55 -0.81 15.42
C ALA A 233 1.17 -0.81 16.10
N ARG A 234 0.75 0.33 16.69
CA ARG A 234 -0.56 0.45 17.34
C ARG A 234 -1.71 0.42 16.34
N ALA A 235 -1.58 1.03 15.17
CA ALA A 235 -2.59 0.93 14.12
C ALA A 235 -2.76 -0.51 13.62
N ILE A 236 -1.66 -1.20 13.35
CA ILE A 236 -1.67 -2.62 12.93
C ILE A 236 -2.31 -3.49 14.02
N LYS A 237 -1.98 -3.25 15.30
CA LYS A 237 -2.61 -3.96 16.43
C LYS A 237 -4.11 -3.70 16.50
N ALA A 238 -4.55 -2.45 16.32
CA ALA A 238 -5.97 -2.12 16.30
C ALA A 238 -6.70 -2.85 15.16
N CYS A 239 -6.06 -3.02 14.00
CA CYS A 239 -6.60 -3.80 12.90
C CYS A 239 -6.67 -5.29 13.21
N ALA A 240 -5.60 -5.86 13.77
CA ALA A 240 -5.57 -7.26 14.21
C ALA A 240 -6.63 -7.58 15.27
N GLN A 241 -7.04 -6.59 16.07
CA GLN A 241 -8.11 -6.70 17.07
C GLN A 241 -9.51 -6.45 16.50
N GLY A 242 -9.64 -6.17 15.20
CA GLY A 242 -10.92 -5.85 14.55
C GLY A 242 -11.50 -4.48 14.92
N LYS A 243 -10.73 -3.60 15.57
CA LYS A 243 -11.18 -2.24 15.91
C LYS A 243 -11.23 -1.32 14.70
N ILE A 244 -10.42 -1.62 13.69
CA ILE A 244 -10.42 -0.98 12.38
C ILE A 244 -10.35 -2.06 11.30
N SER A 245 -10.98 -1.80 10.17
CA SER A 245 -11.00 -2.71 9.03
C SER A 245 -10.08 -2.27 7.88
N ASP A 246 -9.51 -1.07 7.95
CA ASP A 246 -8.78 -0.46 6.84
C ASP A 246 -7.66 0.46 7.34
N LEU A 247 -6.40 0.10 7.06
CA LEU A 247 -5.22 0.89 7.41
C LEU A 247 -4.99 2.09 6.48
N SER A 248 -5.60 2.13 5.29
CA SER A 248 -5.46 3.27 4.36
C SER A 248 -5.98 4.58 4.95
N VAL A 249 -6.81 4.51 6.00
CA VAL A 249 -7.31 5.68 6.73
C VAL A 249 -6.22 6.47 7.46
N TYR A 250 -5.01 5.92 7.59
CA TYR A 250 -3.84 6.60 8.16
C TYR A 250 -2.89 7.14 7.10
N THR A 251 -3.07 6.76 5.84
CA THR A 251 -2.19 7.19 4.74
C THR A 251 -2.15 8.72 4.62
N GLY A 252 -0.94 9.28 4.62
CA GLY A 252 -0.67 10.71 4.54
C GLY A 252 -0.84 11.48 5.85
N LEU A 253 -1.20 10.83 6.96
CA LEU A 253 -1.27 11.47 8.27
C LEU A 253 0.13 11.62 8.88
N SER A 254 0.38 12.73 9.56
CA SER A 254 1.55 12.83 10.42
C SER A 254 1.46 11.85 11.59
N ALA A 255 2.60 11.46 12.17
CA ALA A 255 2.65 10.63 13.37
C ALA A 255 1.74 11.16 14.49
N TYR A 256 1.70 12.48 14.69
CA TYR A 256 0.79 13.10 15.67
C TYR A 256 -0.69 12.87 15.33
N GLN A 257 -1.10 13.12 14.08
CA GLN A 257 -2.49 12.91 13.65
C GLN A 257 -2.92 11.45 13.77
N MET A 258 -1.99 10.55 13.44
CA MET A 258 -2.19 9.12 13.55
C MET A 258 -2.33 8.68 15.00
N ASP A 259 -1.43 9.12 15.89
CA ASP A 259 -1.50 8.84 17.33
C ASP A 259 -2.85 9.27 17.93
N GLN A 260 -3.32 10.48 17.59
CA GLN A 260 -4.61 10.98 18.05
C GLN A 260 -5.80 10.14 17.56
N LYS A 261 -5.69 9.55 16.36
CA LYS A 261 -6.74 8.71 15.77
C LYS A 261 -6.71 7.30 16.36
N VAL A 262 -5.53 6.73 16.58
CA VAL A 262 -5.36 5.39 17.15
C VAL A 262 -5.76 5.36 18.64
N LYS A 263 -5.45 6.41 19.42
CA LYS A 263 -5.83 6.51 20.84
C LYS A 263 -7.34 6.54 21.10
N LYS A 264 -8.15 6.83 20.08
CA LYS A 264 -9.62 6.89 20.18
C LYS A 264 -10.30 5.54 19.95
N LEU A 265 -9.54 4.46 19.72
CA LEU A 265 -10.00 3.10 19.43
C LEU A 265 -9.85 2.15 20.61
#